data_AF-A0A367Q358-F1
#
_entry.id   AF-A0A367Q358-F1
#
_cell.length_a   1.000
_cell.length_b   1.000
_cell.length_c   1.000
_cell.angle_alpha   90.00
_cell.angle_beta   90.00
_cell.angle_gamma   90.00
#
_symmetry.space_group_name_H-M   'P 1'
#
loop_
_entity.id
_entity.type
_entity.pdbx_description
1 polymer ?
#
loop_
_entity_poly.entity_id
_entity_poly.type
_entity_poly.pdbx_seq_one_letter_code
_entity_poly.pdbx_strand_id
1 'polypeptide(L)'
;MMEAFKNEIVEAEKGRTDLLKWKLILVAALGAIGLGISNPSSTSKPMLSLHLALCLIPLVCVYVDLLCKHLQMRILVISEFFQYSEYKNNTDEYSCLYLYERFCEQVRSVFNLEDWAQQWSTQFLSVLVIVAALILKLQKTDLFVLVFSGICGIIFTLIIDKAYENKRKNLKKEAIKLKPHEAV
;
A
#
# COMPACT_ATOMS: atom_id res chain seq x y z
N MET A 1 -27.00 -11.68 2.26
CA MET A 1 -25.65 -12.11 1.85
C MET A 1 -24.90 -10.99 1.11
N MET A 2 -25.51 -10.39 0.07
CA MET A 2 -24.92 -9.27 -0.65
C MET A 2 -24.64 -8.03 0.20
N GLU A 3 -25.45 -7.76 1.23
CA GLU A 3 -25.22 -6.67 2.18
C GLU A 3 -23.96 -6.89 3.03
N ALA A 4 -23.69 -8.14 3.45
CA ALA A 4 -22.49 -8.46 4.21
C ALA A 4 -21.21 -8.21 3.39
N PHE A 5 -21.24 -8.58 2.10
CA PHE A 5 -20.16 -8.30 1.15
C PHE A 5 -19.93 -6.80 0.95
N LYS A 6 -21.01 -6.04 0.70
CA LYS A 6 -20.92 -4.58 0.56
C LYS A 6 -20.33 -3.95 1.82
N ASN A 7 -20.76 -4.39 3.00
CA ASN A 7 -20.22 -3.91 4.26
C ASN A 7 -18.74 -4.23 4.42
N GLU A 8 -18.30 -5.43 4.06
CA GLU A 8 -16.89 -5.83 4.16
C GLU A 8 -15.99 -5.04 3.20
N ILE A 9 -16.45 -4.78 1.96
CA ILE A 9 -15.73 -3.89 1.03
C ILE A 9 -15.66 -2.47 1.57
N VAL A 10 -16.79 -1.93 2.01
CA VAL A 10 -16.85 -0.55 2.55
C VAL A 10 -15.94 -0.42 3.76
N GLU A 11 -15.89 -1.43 4.64
CA GLU A 11 -14.99 -1.46 5.79
C GLU A 11 -13.52 -1.55 5.36
N ALA A 12 -13.18 -2.37 4.36
CA ALA A 12 -11.82 -2.46 3.84
C ALA A 12 -11.35 -1.17 3.17
N GLU A 13 -12.21 -0.52 2.38
CA GLU A 13 -11.95 0.79 1.75
C GLU A 13 -11.80 1.92 2.78
N LYS A 14 -12.65 1.91 3.81
CA LYS A 14 -12.52 2.83 4.94
C LYS A 14 -11.17 2.63 5.65
N GLY A 15 -10.80 1.38 5.91
CA GLY A 15 -9.51 1.02 6.48
C GLY A 15 -8.33 1.51 5.64
N ARG A 16 -8.40 1.35 4.31
CA ARG A 16 -7.38 1.85 3.38
C ARG A 16 -7.24 3.37 3.44
N THR A 17 -8.35 4.08 3.41
CA THR A 17 -8.37 5.55 3.49
C THR A 17 -7.76 6.04 4.81
N ASP A 18 -8.07 5.37 5.92
CA ASP A 18 -7.51 5.73 7.22
C ASP A 18 -6.02 5.41 7.31
N LEU A 19 -5.55 4.30 6.73
CA LEU A 19 -4.12 3.99 6.63
C LEU A 19 -3.36 5.05 5.84
N LEU A 20 -3.91 5.55 4.73
CA LEU A 20 -3.30 6.63 3.95
C LEU A 20 -3.19 7.94 4.75
N LYS A 21 -4.22 8.30 5.53
CA LYS A 21 -4.15 9.45 6.45
C LYS A 21 -3.05 9.25 7.49
N TRP A 22 -3.00 8.06 8.10
CA TRP A 22 -1.97 7.74 9.09
C TRP A 22 -0.57 7.77 8.49
N LYS A 23 -0.37 7.34 7.25
CA LYS A 23 0.90 7.49 6.54
C LYS A 23 1.36 8.95 6.53
N LEU A 24 0.48 9.87 6.11
CA LEU A 24 0.80 11.30 6.05
C LEU A 24 1.12 11.88 7.42
N ILE A 25 0.31 11.55 8.44
CA ILE A 25 0.52 12.03 9.82
C ILE A 25 1.84 11.50 10.37
N LEU A 26 2.15 10.22 10.20
CA LEU A 26 3.38 9.61 10.68
C LEU A 26 4.62 10.19 10.00
N VAL A 27 4.55 10.37 8.67
CA VAL A 27 5.65 10.98 7.90
C VAL A 27 5.86 12.44 8.32
N ALA A 28 4.79 13.21 8.51
CA ALA A 28 4.89 14.59 8.97
C ALA A 28 5.48 14.68 10.39
N ALA A 29 5.05 13.80 11.30
CA ALA A 29 5.57 13.73 12.65
C ALA A 29 7.06 13.34 12.68
N LEU A 30 7.45 12.29 11.96
CA LEU A 30 8.85 11.86 11.85
C LEU A 30 9.72 12.91 11.16
N GLY A 31 9.19 13.59 10.15
CA GLY A 31 9.85 14.71 9.48
C GLY A 31 10.07 15.88 10.44
N ALA A 32 9.06 16.27 11.20
CA ALA A 32 9.18 17.37 12.17
C ALA A 32 10.17 17.05 13.31
N ILE A 33 10.14 15.82 13.81
CA ILE A 33 11.11 15.32 14.81
C ILE A 33 12.51 15.30 14.20
N GLY A 34 12.65 14.77 12.99
CA GLY A 34 13.93 14.59 12.31
C GLY A 34 14.61 15.89 11.89
N LEU A 35 13.83 16.90 11.51
CA LEU A 35 14.31 18.24 11.19
C LEU A 35 14.52 19.11 12.44
N GLY A 36 14.11 18.63 13.61
CA GLY A 36 14.33 19.34 14.87
C GLY A 36 13.49 20.59 15.03
N ILE A 37 12.22 20.59 14.58
CA ILE A 37 11.25 21.68 14.82
C ILE A 37 10.81 21.74 16.32
N SER A 38 11.60 21.14 17.22
CA SER A 38 11.37 21.10 18.67
C SER A 38 12.06 22.29 19.34
N ASN A 39 11.38 22.91 20.30
CA ASN A 39 11.76 24.15 20.99
C ASN A 39 13.25 24.18 21.42
N PRO A 40 14.01 25.27 21.14
CA PRO A 40 15.45 25.36 21.46
C PRO A 40 15.75 25.45 22.97
N SER A 41 14.74 25.43 23.83
CA SER A 41 14.86 25.69 25.27
C SER A 41 15.11 24.46 26.15
N SER A 42 15.24 23.25 25.59
CA SER A 42 15.50 22.02 26.37
C SER A 42 16.80 21.33 25.96
N THR A 43 17.83 21.58 26.76
CA THR A 43 18.95 20.70 27.14
C THR A 43 19.18 19.44 26.27
N SER A 44 20.23 19.50 25.45
CA SER A 44 21.11 18.39 25.04
C SER A 44 20.44 17.01 24.85
N LYS A 45 19.56 16.87 23.85
CA LYS A 45 19.23 15.53 23.32
C LYS A 45 20.27 15.11 22.28
N PRO A 46 20.71 13.84 22.28
CA PRO A 46 21.72 13.36 21.33
C PRO A 46 21.20 13.50 19.89
N MET A 47 21.93 14.24 19.07
CA MET A 47 21.63 14.53 17.66
C MET A 47 21.35 13.25 16.83
N LEU A 48 21.96 12.14 17.23
CA LEU A 48 21.77 10.80 16.68
C LEU A 48 20.30 10.34 16.70
N SER A 49 19.53 10.76 17.71
CA SER A 49 18.09 10.43 17.81
C SER A 49 17.23 11.13 16.75
N LEU A 50 17.63 12.31 16.27
CA LEU A 50 16.87 13.05 15.24
C LEU A 50 17.08 12.42 13.85
N HIS A 51 18.31 12.09 13.50
CA HIS A 51 18.62 11.47 12.20
C HIS A 51 18.01 10.07 12.07
N LEU A 52 17.91 9.33 13.18
CA LEU A 52 17.27 8.02 13.21
C LEU A 52 15.76 8.10 12.95
N ALA A 53 15.10 9.21 13.33
CA ALA A 53 13.69 9.45 13.00
C ALA A 53 13.46 9.61 11.48
N LEU A 54 14.37 10.31 10.78
CA LEU A 54 14.31 10.44 9.30
C LEU A 54 14.50 9.08 8.61
N CYS A 55 15.39 8.25 9.15
CA CYS A 55 15.64 6.89 8.68
C CYS A 55 14.41 5.97 8.81
N LEU A 56 13.48 6.29 9.72
CA LEU A 56 12.27 5.51 9.93
C LEU A 56 11.16 5.83 8.90
N ILE A 57 11.24 6.97 8.22
CA ILE A 57 10.22 7.42 7.25
C ILE A 57 10.00 6.38 6.14
N PRO A 58 11.03 5.88 5.42
CA PRO A 58 10.82 4.89 4.37
C PRO A 58 10.24 3.58 4.91
N LEU A 59 10.67 3.16 6.11
CA LEU A 59 10.18 1.92 6.74
C LEU A 59 8.68 2.00 7.05
N VAL A 60 8.23 3.12 7.62
CA VAL A 60 6.80 3.34 7.92
C VAL A 60 5.99 3.39 6.63
N CYS A 61 6.50 4.04 5.58
CA CYS A 61 5.82 4.09 4.29
C CYS A 61 5.64 2.68 3.69
N VAL A 62 6.71 1.88 3.70
CA VAL A 62 6.70 0.48 3.24
C VAL A 62 5.70 -0.35 4.04
N TYR A 63 5.66 -0.19 5.37
CA TYR A 63 4.72 -0.90 6.23
C TYR A 63 3.26 -0.57 5.92
N VAL A 64 2.93 0.72 5.76
CA VAL A 64 1.58 1.14 5.40
C VAL A 64 1.20 0.63 4.02
N ASP A 65 2.11 0.70 3.04
CA ASP A 65 1.85 0.19 1.69
C ASP A 65 1.57 -1.32 1.69
N LEU A 66 2.29 -2.08 2.52
CA LEU A 66 2.06 -3.51 2.71
C LEU A 66 0.66 -3.79 3.26
N LEU A 67 0.22 -3.02 4.26
CA LEU A 67 -1.12 -3.14 4.84
C LEU A 67 -2.21 -2.80 3.82
N CYS A 68 -2.04 -1.71 3.05
CA CYS A 68 -2.98 -1.35 1.99
C CYS A 68 -3.09 -2.46 0.93
N LYS A 69 -1.96 -3.05 0.50
CA LYS A 69 -1.95 -4.18 -0.43
C LYS A 69 -2.59 -5.43 0.16
N HIS A 70 -2.44 -5.66 1.46
CA HIS A 70 -3.10 -6.77 2.13
C HIS A 70 -4.62 -6.61 2.13
N LEU A 71 -5.14 -5.42 2.44
CA LEU A 71 -6.57 -5.10 2.34
C LEU A 71 -7.08 -5.27 0.91
N GLN A 72 -6.34 -4.76 -0.08
CA GLN A 72 -6.70 -4.92 -1.50
C GLN A 72 -6.75 -6.40 -1.92
N MET A 73 -5.84 -7.23 -1.39
CA MET A 73 -5.85 -8.67 -1.64
C MET A 73 -7.05 -9.36 -1.00
N ARG A 74 -7.46 -8.94 0.21
CA ARG A 74 -8.67 -9.47 0.87
C ARG A 74 -9.91 -9.17 0.05
N ILE A 75 -10.07 -7.94 -0.45
CA ILE A 75 -11.19 -7.56 -1.32
C ILE A 75 -11.24 -8.46 -2.58
N LEU A 76 -10.09 -8.70 -3.20
CA LEU A 76 -9.98 -9.58 -4.38
C LEU A 76 -10.37 -11.03 -4.06
N VAL A 77 -9.93 -11.58 -2.92
CA VAL A 77 -10.28 -12.95 -2.52
C VAL A 77 -11.79 -13.08 -2.32
N ILE A 78 -12.41 -12.09 -1.69
CA ILE A 78 -13.85 -12.10 -1.43
C ILE A 78 -14.62 -12.00 -2.77
N SER A 79 -14.22 -11.11 -3.68
CA SER A 79 -14.90 -10.99 -4.98
C SER A 79 -14.84 -12.29 -5.80
N GLU A 80 -13.68 -12.94 -5.84
CA GLU A 80 -13.53 -14.24 -6.51
C GLU A 80 -14.34 -15.35 -5.82
N PHE A 81 -14.43 -15.36 -4.49
CA PHE A 81 -15.27 -16.32 -3.76
C PHE A 81 -16.75 -16.18 -4.13
N PHE A 82 -17.26 -14.94 -4.24
CA PHE A 82 -18.65 -14.71 -4.65
C PHE A 82 -18.91 -15.16 -6.09
N GLN A 83 -18.02 -14.84 -7.03
CA GLN A 83 -18.12 -15.34 -8.40
C GLN A 83 -18.18 -16.88 -8.45
N TYR A 84 -17.36 -17.55 -7.65
CA TYR A 84 -17.35 -19.01 -7.56
C TYR A 84 -18.65 -19.56 -6.93
N SER A 85 -19.14 -18.92 -5.87
CA SER A 85 -20.37 -19.35 -5.18
C SER A 85 -21.62 -19.19 -6.04
N GLU A 86 -21.74 -18.09 -6.79
CA GLU A 86 -22.86 -17.88 -7.71
C GLU A 86 -22.83 -18.89 -8.86
N TYR A 87 -21.64 -19.12 -9.44
CA TYR A 87 -21.46 -20.12 -10.50
C TYR A 87 -21.93 -21.52 -10.09
N LYS A 88 -21.60 -21.96 -8.86
CA LYS A 88 -21.95 -23.30 -8.38
C LYS A 88 -23.46 -23.51 -8.16
N ASN A 89 -24.18 -22.45 -7.82
CA ASN A 89 -25.60 -22.56 -7.44
C ASN A 89 -26.57 -22.57 -8.63
N ASN A 90 -26.08 -22.41 -9.88
CA ASN A 90 -26.85 -22.57 -11.12
C ASN A 90 -28.17 -21.79 -11.13
N THR A 91 -28.27 -20.71 -10.37
CA THR A 91 -29.38 -19.76 -10.43
C THR A 91 -29.18 -18.94 -11.69
N ASP A 92 -30.08 -19.09 -12.66
CA ASP A 92 -30.18 -18.31 -13.93
C ASP A 92 -30.24 -16.79 -13.72
N GLU A 93 -30.33 -16.34 -12.48
CA GLU A 93 -29.99 -14.99 -12.07
C GLU A 93 -28.46 -14.82 -12.21
N TYR A 94 -27.99 -14.66 -13.45
CA TYR A 94 -26.67 -14.11 -13.76
C TYR A 94 -26.64 -12.69 -13.18
N SER A 95 -26.33 -12.63 -11.88
CA SER A 95 -26.54 -11.50 -11.00
C SER A 95 -25.89 -10.25 -11.55
N CYS A 96 -26.59 -9.11 -11.43
CA CYS A 96 -26.03 -7.76 -11.65
C CYS A 96 -24.61 -7.58 -11.10
N LEU A 97 -24.19 -8.35 -10.10
CA LEU A 97 -22.84 -8.40 -9.56
C LEU A 97 -21.77 -8.76 -10.61
N TYR A 98 -21.97 -9.82 -11.40
CA TYR A 98 -21.00 -10.23 -12.42
C TYR A 98 -20.87 -9.17 -13.51
N LEU A 99 -22.00 -8.62 -13.98
CA LEU A 99 -22.02 -7.52 -14.95
C LEU A 99 -21.35 -6.26 -14.40
N TYR A 100 -21.62 -5.93 -13.13
CA TYR A 100 -20.99 -4.82 -12.43
C TYR A 100 -19.48 -5.03 -12.30
N GLU A 101 -19.02 -6.21 -11.88
CA GLU A 101 -17.58 -6.48 -11.72
C GLU A 101 -16.86 -6.45 -13.06
N ARG A 102 -17.46 -7.01 -14.13
CA ARG A 102 -16.91 -6.95 -15.48
C ARG A 102 -16.84 -5.51 -16.00
N PHE A 103 -17.87 -4.70 -15.74
CA PHE A 103 -17.85 -3.26 -16.04
C PHE A 103 -16.74 -2.55 -15.25
N CYS A 104 -16.66 -2.80 -13.94
CA CYS A 104 -15.59 -2.26 -13.10
C CYS A 104 -14.20 -2.71 -13.57
N GLU A 105 -14.04 -3.92 -14.10
CA GLU A 105 -12.76 -4.41 -14.63
C GLU A 105 -12.35 -3.63 -15.89
N GLN A 106 -13.31 -3.31 -16.77
CA GLN A 106 -13.09 -2.48 -17.94
C GLN A 106 -12.72 -1.03 -17.58
N VAL A 107 -13.37 -0.49 -16.55
CA VAL A 107 -13.14 0.89 -16.07
C VAL A 107 -12.03 0.94 -15.01
N ARG A 108 -11.44 -0.20 -14.64
CA ARG A 108 -10.47 -0.29 -13.54
C ARG A 108 -9.24 0.59 -13.73
N SER A 109 -8.90 0.85 -15.00
CA SER A 109 -7.82 1.76 -15.38
C SER A 109 -8.00 3.18 -14.84
N VAL A 110 -9.23 3.63 -14.60
CA VAL A 110 -9.51 4.94 -13.99
C VAL A 110 -9.04 4.98 -12.53
N PHE A 111 -9.09 3.85 -11.83
CA PHE A 111 -8.61 3.72 -10.45
C PHE A 111 -7.09 3.50 -10.35
N ASN A 112 -6.37 3.39 -11.49
CA ASN A 112 -4.91 3.31 -11.48
C ASN A 112 -4.27 4.53 -10.82
N LEU A 113 -4.96 5.67 -10.79
CA LEU A 113 -4.43 6.90 -10.20
C LEU A 113 -4.19 6.76 -8.69
N GLU A 114 -5.02 5.99 -8.00
CA GLU A 114 -4.87 5.75 -6.57
C GLU A 114 -3.69 4.82 -6.28
N ASP A 115 -3.60 3.71 -7.01
CA ASP A 115 -2.47 2.77 -6.90
C ASP A 115 -1.15 3.46 -7.27
N TRP A 116 -1.18 4.32 -8.29
CA TRP A 116 -0.05 5.14 -8.70
C TRP A 116 0.33 6.15 -7.61
N ALA A 117 -0.63 6.90 -7.07
CA ALA A 117 -0.36 7.86 -5.99
C ALA A 117 0.23 7.18 -4.75
N GLN A 118 -0.29 6.01 -4.40
CA GLN A 118 0.22 5.22 -3.28
C GLN A 118 1.68 4.79 -3.54
N GLN A 119 1.98 4.24 -4.72
CA GLN A 119 3.33 3.78 -5.07
C GLN A 119 4.34 4.93 -5.15
N TRP A 120 3.96 6.03 -5.81
CA TRP A 120 4.83 7.19 -5.98
C TRP A 120 5.07 7.95 -4.68
N SER A 121 4.11 7.95 -3.74
CA SER A 121 4.32 8.61 -2.45
C SER A 121 5.51 8.04 -1.67
N THR A 122 5.72 6.72 -1.66
CA THR A 122 6.84 6.10 -0.95
C THR A 122 8.18 6.33 -1.67
N GLN A 123 8.19 6.25 -3.00
CA GLN A 123 9.40 6.55 -3.78
C GLN A 123 9.80 8.01 -3.62
N PHE A 124 8.84 8.92 -3.74
CA PHE A 124 9.05 10.35 -3.58
C PHE A 124 9.59 10.68 -2.18
N LEU A 125 8.98 10.15 -1.12
CA LEU A 125 9.45 10.38 0.24
C LEU A 125 10.84 9.79 0.50
N SER A 126 11.14 8.61 -0.06
CA SER A 126 12.47 8.00 0.07
C SER A 126 13.55 8.82 -0.64
N VAL A 127 13.25 9.33 -1.85
CA VAL A 127 14.14 10.25 -2.58
C VAL A 127 14.31 11.56 -1.80
N LEU A 128 13.24 12.10 -1.23
CA LEU A 128 13.29 13.33 -0.46
C LEU A 128 14.17 13.19 0.79
N VAL A 129 14.17 12.03 1.47
CA VAL A 129 15.09 11.74 2.58
C VAL A 129 16.54 11.73 2.11
N ILE A 130 16.84 11.14 0.94
CA ILE A 130 18.20 11.14 0.35
C ILE A 130 18.65 12.57 0.04
N VAL A 131 17.79 13.36 -0.60
CA VAL A 131 18.08 14.76 -0.95
C VAL A 131 18.30 15.59 0.30
N ALA A 132 17.46 15.43 1.33
CA ALA A 132 17.61 16.12 2.60
C ALA A 132 18.94 15.79 3.28
N ALA A 133 19.37 14.51 3.25
CA ALA A 133 20.65 14.09 3.81
C ALA A 133 21.84 14.77 3.12
N LEU A 134 21.77 14.96 1.79
CA LEU A 134 22.79 15.66 1.00
C LEU A 134 22.84 17.16 1.29
N ILE A 135 21.68 17.82 1.40
CA ILE A 135 21.58 19.27 1.63
C ILE A 135 22.07 19.64 3.04
N LEU A 136 21.69 18.85 4.05
CA LEU A 136 22.02 19.14 5.45
C LEU A 136 23.50 18.91 5.81
N LYS A 137 24.33 18.46 4.85
CA LYS A 137 25.77 18.19 5.03
C LYS A 137 26.06 17.40 6.31
N LEU A 138 25.30 16.34 6.52
CA LEU A 138 25.41 15.49 7.70
C LEU A 138 26.81 14.86 7.79
N GLN A 139 27.19 14.48 9.01
CA GLN A 139 28.40 13.73 9.27
C GLN A 139 28.42 12.46 8.40
N LYS A 140 29.59 12.06 7.87
CA LYS A 140 29.70 10.97 6.88
C LYS A 140 28.96 9.69 7.29
N THR A 141 29.00 9.31 8.56
CA THR A 141 28.30 8.13 9.10
C THR A 141 26.78 8.24 8.96
N ASP A 142 26.21 9.38 9.33
CA ASP A 142 24.77 9.63 9.31
C ASP A 142 24.27 9.74 7.86
N LEU A 143 25.08 10.34 6.97
CA LEU A 143 24.81 10.38 5.54
C LEU A 143 24.66 8.98 4.96
N PHE A 144 25.61 8.07 5.23
CA PHE A 144 25.54 6.69 4.73
C PHE A 144 24.30 5.96 5.25
N VAL A 145 23.95 6.12 6.53
CA VAL A 145 22.77 5.48 7.12
C VAL A 145 21.47 5.99 6.47
N LEU A 146 21.31 7.31 6.28
CA LEU A 146 20.11 7.87 5.64
C LEU A 146 19.99 7.45 4.18
N VAL A 147 21.09 7.52 3.42
CA VAL A 147 21.10 7.10 2.00
C VAL A 147 20.76 5.62 1.89
N PHE A 148 21.37 4.77 2.73
CA PHE A 148 21.09 3.35 2.76
C PHE A 148 19.62 3.07 3.08
N SER A 149 19.05 3.76 4.07
CA SER A 149 17.63 3.61 4.41
C SER A 149 16.70 4.02 3.27
N GLY A 150 16.97 5.14 2.59
CA GLY A 150 16.20 5.56 1.42
C GLY A 150 16.25 4.53 0.28
N ILE A 151 17.43 3.99 -0.01
CA ILE A 151 17.60 2.92 -1.01
C ILE A 151 16.86 1.65 -0.60
N CYS A 152 17.00 1.22 0.66
CA CYS A 152 16.27 0.07 1.20
C CYS A 152 14.76 0.25 1.07
N GLY A 153 14.23 1.45 1.38
CA GLY A 153 12.82 1.77 1.21
C GLY A 153 12.34 1.53 -0.23
N ILE A 154 13.08 2.07 -1.21
CA ILE A 154 12.78 1.88 -2.64
C ILE A 154 12.81 0.39 -3.02
N ILE A 155 13.86 -0.34 -2.61
CA ILE A 155 13.99 -1.77 -2.90
C ILE A 155 12.83 -2.56 -2.30
N PHE A 156 12.48 -2.31 -1.04
CA PHE A 156 11.37 -2.99 -0.39
C PHE A 156 10.03 -2.70 -1.06
N THR A 157 9.77 -1.45 -1.46
CA THR A 157 8.56 -1.12 -2.22
C THR A 157 8.47 -1.94 -3.51
N LEU A 158 9.56 -2.02 -4.29
CA LEU A 158 9.61 -2.81 -5.52
C LEU A 158 9.41 -4.32 -5.27
N ILE A 159 9.99 -4.85 -4.20
CA ILE A 159 9.80 -6.26 -3.80
C ILE A 159 8.33 -6.52 -3.47
N ILE A 160 7.70 -5.64 -2.69
CA ILE A 160 6.30 -5.79 -2.29
C ILE A 160 5.38 -5.65 -3.50
N ASP A 161 5.63 -4.71 -4.41
CA ASP A 161 4.89 -4.57 -5.68
C ASP A 161 4.95 -5.88 -6.48
N LYS A 162 6.17 -6.41 -6.68
CA LYS A 162 6.37 -7.65 -7.43
C LYS A 162 5.70 -8.85 -6.75
N ALA A 163 5.81 -8.94 -5.42
CA ALA A 163 5.18 -10.00 -4.65
C ALA A 163 3.65 -9.93 -4.72
N TYR A 164 3.09 -8.72 -4.66
CA TYR A 164 1.65 -8.47 -4.79
C TYR A 164 1.14 -8.86 -6.18
N GLU A 165 1.80 -8.41 -7.24
CA GLU A 165 1.43 -8.79 -8.62
C GLU A 165 1.48 -10.30 -8.82
N ASN A 166 2.51 -10.97 -8.31
CA ASN A 166 2.65 -12.41 -8.47
C ASN A 166 1.50 -13.15 -7.77
N LYS A 167 1.15 -12.74 -6.54
CA LYS A 167 0.01 -13.29 -5.81
C LYS A 167 -1.32 -13.03 -6.52
N ARG A 168 -1.52 -11.81 -7.03
CA ARG A 168 -2.73 -11.47 -7.81
C ARG A 168 -2.87 -12.33 -9.07
N LYS A 169 -1.78 -12.55 -9.80
CA LYS A 169 -1.75 -13.42 -11.00
C LYS A 169 -2.06 -14.87 -10.65
N ASN A 170 -1.55 -15.38 -9.53
CA ASN A 170 -1.81 -16.74 -9.08
C ASN A 170 -3.27 -16.93 -8.65
N LEU A 171 -3.83 -15.97 -7.91
CA LEU A 171 -5.25 -15.99 -7.52
C LEU A 171 -6.16 -16.07 -8.75
N LYS A 172 -5.91 -15.22 -9.77
CA LYS A 172 -6.67 -15.28 -11.03
C LYS A 172 -6.55 -16.64 -11.73
N LYS A 173 -5.35 -17.23 -11.76
CA LYS A 173 -5.14 -18.56 -12.36
C LYS A 173 -5.89 -19.66 -11.60
N GLU A 174 -5.91 -19.60 -10.27
CA GLU A 174 -6.64 -20.55 -9.43
C GLU A 174 -8.15 -20.39 -9.60
N ALA A 175 -8.66 -19.16 -9.64
CA ALA A 175 -10.06 -18.88 -9.93
C ALA A 175 -10.50 -19.41 -11.30
N ILE A 176 -9.65 -19.26 -12.34
CA ILE A 176 -9.93 -19.81 -13.67
C ILE A 176 -9.98 -21.35 -13.64
N LYS A 177 -9.07 -22.02 -12.93
CA LYS A 177 -9.08 -23.49 -12.81
C LYS A 177 -10.32 -24.03 -12.09
N LEU A 178 -10.87 -23.25 -11.17
CA LEU A 178 -12.07 -23.60 -10.40
C LEU A 178 -13.36 -23.43 -11.20
N LYS A 179 -13.35 -22.65 -12.29
CA LYS A 179 -14.44 -22.64 -13.28
C LYS A 179 -14.34 -23.95 -14.07
N PRO A 180 -15.31 -24.88 -13.94
CA PRO A 180 -15.39 -26.03 -14.84
C PRO A 180 -15.30 -25.52 -16.26
N HIS A 181 -14.43 -26.14 -17.06
CA HIS A 181 -14.44 -25.92 -18.50
C HIS A 181 -15.87 -26.12 -18.96
N GLU A 182 -16.47 -25.05 -19.49
CA GLU A 182 -17.65 -25.15 -20.33
C GLU A 182 -17.36 -26.28 -21.31
N ALA A 183 -18.04 -27.41 -21.12
CA ALA A 183 -18.14 -28.43 -22.14
C ALA A 183 -18.90 -27.75 -23.29
N VAL A 184 -18.12 -27.24 -24.24
CA VAL A 184 -18.59 -26.79 -25.56
C VAL A 184 -19.37 -27.92 -26.21
#